data_AF-A0A8U0RI37-F1
#
_entry.id   AF-A0A8U0RI37-F1
#
_cell.length_a   1.000
_cell.length_b   1.000
_cell.length_c   1.000
_cell.angle_alpha   90.00
_cell.angle_beta   90.00
_cell.angle_gamma   90.00
#
_symmetry.space_group_name_H-M   'P 1'
#
loop_
_entity.id
_entity.type
_entity.pdbx_description
1 polymer ?
#
loop_
_entity_poly.entity_id
_entity_poly.type
_entity_poly.pdbx_seq_one_letter_code
_entity_poly.pdbx_strand_id
1 'polypeptide(L)'
;MIRDWWMCTIVSVMFEFLEYSLEHQLPNFSECWWDHWIMDVLVCNGLGIYCGMKTLEWLSLKTYKWQGLWNIPTYKGKMKRIAFQFTPYSWVRFEWKPASSLRRWLAVCGIILVFLLAELNTFYLKFVLWLPPEHSLVLLRLVFFVNVGGVAMREIYDFMDDPKPHKKLGQQAWLVAAITATELLIVIKYDPHTLTLSLPFYISQCWTLGSVLVLTWTVWRFFLRDITLRYKETRRQQQQSRGDQSTAMSHVDGHLPEPEDLPGPTEPESEGVPAPN
;
A
#
# COMPACT_ATOMS: atom_id res chain seq x y z
N MET A 1 8.74 -12.57 -0.31
CA MET A 1 8.78 -11.61 0.81
C MET A 1 7.77 -10.48 0.58
N ILE A 2 7.96 -9.63 -0.41
CA ILE A 2 6.97 -8.66 -0.88
C ILE A 2 6.14 -9.32 -1.98
N ARG A 3 4.80 -9.21 -1.91
CA ARG A 3 3.85 -9.89 -2.83
C ARG A 3 2.95 -8.86 -3.53
N ASP A 4 3.55 -7.75 -3.91
CA ASP A 4 2.87 -6.62 -4.55
C ASP A 4 3.74 -6.09 -5.68
N TRP A 5 3.17 -6.00 -6.87
CA TRP A 5 3.89 -5.57 -8.08
C TRP A 5 4.46 -4.16 -7.89
N TRP A 6 3.63 -3.23 -7.41
CA TRP A 6 3.98 -1.82 -7.30
C TRP A 6 5.14 -1.60 -6.31
N MET A 7 5.06 -2.22 -5.12
CA MET A 7 6.15 -2.13 -4.13
C MET A 7 7.44 -2.75 -4.64
N CYS A 8 7.37 -3.93 -5.27
CA CYS A 8 8.57 -4.58 -5.82
C CYS A 8 9.23 -3.73 -6.90
N THR A 9 8.45 -3.13 -7.81
CA THR A 9 9.00 -2.25 -8.85
C THR A 9 9.64 -1.00 -8.25
N ILE A 10 9.03 -0.40 -7.22
CA ILE A 10 9.64 0.75 -6.54
C ILE A 10 10.93 0.37 -5.85
N VAL A 11 10.96 -0.73 -5.11
CA VAL A 11 12.18 -1.20 -4.44
C VAL A 11 13.28 -1.45 -5.47
N SER A 12 12.97 -2.11 -6.58
CA SER A 12 13.93 -2.34 -7.67
C SER A 12 14.49 -1.03 -8.22
N VAL A 13 13.64 -0.08 -8.63
CA VAL A 13 14.09 1.20 -9.19
C VAL A 13 14.85 2.05 -8.16
N MET A 14 14.38 2.07 -6.91
CA MET A 14 15.04 2.85 -5.84
C MET A 14 16.39 2.25 -5.45
N PHE A 15 16.54 0.93 -5.55
CA PHE A 15 17.82 0.29 -5.26
C PHE A 15 18.85 0.64 -6.34
N GLU A 16 18.50 0.55 -7.63
CA GLU A 16 19.41 1.01 -8.71
C GLU A 16 19.78 2.48 -8.56
N PHE A 17 18.82 3.33 -8.18
CA PHE A 17 19.10 4.73 -7.91
C PHE A 17 20.05 4.94 -6.71
N LEU A 18 19.99 4.06 -5.70
CA LEU A 18 20.93 4.06 -4.58
C LEU A 18 22.33 3.63 -5.02
N GLU A 19 22.46 2.58 -5.83
CA GLU A 19 23.76 2.16 -6.37
C GLU A 19 24.39 3.29 -7.18
N TYR A 20 23.63 3.89 -8.09
CA TYR A 20 24.08 5.05 -8.87
C TYR A 20 24.46 6.25 -7.99
N SER A 21 23.76 6.45 -6.87
CA SER A 21 24.08 7.52 -5.93
C SER A 21 25.34 7.26 -5.12
N LEU A 22 25.69 5.98 -4.91
CA LEU A 22 26.74 5.54 -3.99
C LEU A 22 27.96 4.94 -4.71
N GLU A 23 28.01 5.01 -6.05
CA GLU A 23 29.16 4.59 -6.87
C GLU A 23 30.48 5.23 -6.42
N HIS A 24 30.44 6.47 -5.96
CA HIS A 24 31.61 7.19 -5.44
C HIS A 24 32.10 6.67 -4.08
N GLN A 25 31.26 5.96 -3.33
CA GLN A 25 31.63 5.33 -2.06
C GLN A 25 32.10 3.89 -2.26
N LEU A 26 31.41 3.13 -3.11
CA LEU A 26 31.69 1.72 -3.34
C LEU A 26 32.00 1.49 -4.83
N PRO A 27 33.25 1.08 -5.18
CA PRO A 27 33.63 0.85 -6.57
C PRO A 27 32.86 -0.31 -7.21
N ASN A 28 32.25 -1.18 -6.40
CA ASN A 28 31.38 -2.26 -6.87
C ASN A 28 30.12 -1.75 -7.59
N PHE A 29 29.70 -0.50 -7.36
CA PHE A 29 28.51 0.08 -8.00
C PHE A 29 28.85 0.90 -9.25
N SER A 30 30.12 0.98 -9.64
CA SER A 30 30.56 1.73 -10.82
C SER A 30 30.36 0.88 -12.10
N GLU A 31 29.11 0.68 -12.49
CA GLU A 31 28.74 -0.09 -13.68
C GLU A 31 28.30 0.82 -14.84
N CYS A 32 28.01 0.24 -16.00
CA CYS A 32 27.56 1.02 -17.14
C CYS A 32 26.12 1.48 -16.93
N TRP A 33 25.78 2.71 -17.37
CA TRP A 33 24.42 3.24 -17.24
C TRP A 33 23.33 2.32 -17.82
N TRP A 34 23.64 1.61 -18.90
CA TRP A 34 22.69 0.72 -19.55
C TRP A 34 22.51 -0.59 -18.78
N ASP A 35 23.49 -0.99 -17.97
CA ASP A 35 23.41 -2.19 -17.14
C ASP A 35 22.35 -1.95 -16.06
N HIS A 36 22.51 -0.88 -15.27
CA HIS A 36 21.54 -0.46 -14.25
C HIS A 36 20.09 -0.40 -14.78
N TRP A 37 19.86 0.34 -15.87
CA TRP A 37 18.48 0.60 -16.30
C TRP A 37 17.89 -0.49 -17.19
N ILE A 38 18.66 -1.07 -18.10
CA ILE A 38 18.15 -2.05 -19.05
C ILE A 38 18.29 -3.45 -18.48
N MET A 39 19.49 -3.82 -18.04
CA MET A 39 19.72 -5.16 -17.53
C MET A 39 19.11 -5.33 -16.15
N ASP A 40 19.36 -4.44 -15.20
CA ASP A 40 18.91 -4.67 -13.83
C ASP A 40 17.45 -4.32 -13.60
N VAL A 41 17.01 -3.08 -13.89
CA VAL A 41 15.59 -2.71 -13.72
C VAL A 41 14.67 -3.50 -14.64
N LEU A 42 14.91 -3.44 -15.96
CA LEU A 42 13.93 -3.95 -16.94
C LEU A 42 13.99 -5.47 -17.10
N VAL A 43 15.20 -6.03 -17.26
CA VAL A 43 15.37 -7.45 -17.56
C VAL A 43 15.38 -8.27 -16.26
N CYS A 44 16.41 -8.16 -15.43
CA CYS A 44 16.60 -9.01 -14.26
C CYS A 44 15.48 -8.84 -13.23
N ASN A 45 15.31 -7.62 -12.72
CA ASN A 45 14.31 -7.32 -11.70
C ASN A 45 12.90 -7.33 -12.28
N GLY A 46 12.69 -6.67 -13.42
CA GLY A 46 11.39 -6.60 -14.09
C GLY A 46 10.83 -7.96 -14.47
N LEU A 47 11.62 -8.83 -15.12
CA LEU A 47 11.20 -10.19 -15.44
C LEU A 47 11.06 -11.04 -14.17
N GLY A 48 11.94 -10.88 -13.18
CA GLY A 48 11.83 -11.56 -11.90
C GLY A 48 10.51 -11.27 -11.18
N ILE A 49 10.13 -9.99 -11.12
CA ILE A 49 8.84 -9.54 -10.56
C ILE A 49 7.69 -10.10 -11.38
N TYR A 50 7.74 -10.07 -12.70
CA TYR A 50 6.71 -10.63 -13.57
C TYR A 50 6.51 -12.12 -13.39
N CYS A 51 7.59 -12.89 -13.46
CA CYS A 51 7.56 -14.32 -13.19
C CYS A 51 7.03 -14.59 -11.79
N GLY A 52 7.51 -13.87 -10.77
CA GLY A 52 7.05 -14.01 -9.39
C GLY A 52 5.56 -13.75 -9.21
N MET A 53 5.03 -12.68 -9.81
CA MET A 53 3.60 -12.36 -9.75
C MET A 53 2.75 -13.39 -10.49
N LYS A 54 3.21 -13.90 -11.63
CA LYS A 54 2.54 -15.00 -12.34
C LYS A 54 2.58 -16.30 -11.54
N THR A 55 3.67 -16.61 -10.86
CA THR A 55 3.76 -17.76 -9.95
C THR A 55 2.79 -17.62 -8.79
N LEU A 56 2.67 -16.44 -8.19
CA LEU A 56 1.70 -16.17 -7.11
C LEU A 56 0.26 -16.34 -7.58
N GLU A 57 -0.07 -15.88 -8.80
CA GLU A 57 -1.38 -16.08 -9.42
C GLU A 57 -1.70 -17.56 -9.64
N TRP A 58 -0.74 -18.32 -10.19
CA TRP A 58 -0.87 -19.75 -10.40
C TRP A 58 -1.07 -20.53 -9.08
N LEU A 59 -0.38 -20.13 -8.01
CA LEU A 59 -0.52 -20.73 -6.69
C LEU A 59 -1.84 -20.35 -6.01
N SER A 60 -2.34 -19.14 -6.22
CA SER A 60 -3.60 -18.64 -5.65
C SER A 60 -4.86 -19.28 -6.22
N LEU A 61 -4.82 -19.80 -7.45
CA LEU A 61 -5.97 -20.38 -8.14
C LEU A 61 -6.19 -21.88 -7.84
N LYS A 62 -5.34 -22.50 -7.01
CA LYS A 62 -5.44 -23.94 -6.73
C LYS A 62 -6.40 -24.26 -5.60
N THR A 63 -7.49 -24.94 -5.94
CA THR A 63 -8.38 -25.58 -4.96
C THR A 63 -7.76 -26.91 -4.47
N TYR A 64 -7.63 -27.08 -3.16
CA TYR A 64 -7.08 -28.31 -2.57
C TYR A 64 -8.13 -29.44 -2.59
N LYS A 65 -7.77 -30.60 -3.15
CA LYS A 65 -8.56 -31.84 -3.04
C LYS A 65 -7.99 -32.73 -1.93
N TRP A 66 -8.78 -32.98 -0.89
CA TRP A 66 -8.40 -33.77 0.29
C TRP A 66 -8.62 -35.29 0.14
N GLN A 67 -8.45 -35.86 -1.05
CA GLN A 67 -8.56 -37.33 -1.23
C GLN A 67 -7.33 -38.05 -0.63
N GLY A 68 -7.41 -39.32 -0.22
CA GLY A 68 -6.27 -40.06 0.37
C GLY A 68 -5.10 -40.29 -0.61
N LEU A 69 -3.85 -40.45 -0.12
CA LEU A 69 -2.67 -40.71 -0.97
C LEU A 69 -2.82 -42.02 -1.79
N TRP A 70 -3.62 -42.93 -1.25
CA TRP A 70 -3.97 -44.23 -1.81
C TRP A 70 -4.86 -44.14 -3.05
N ASN A 71 -5.61 -43.04 -3.23
CA ASN A 71 -6.49 -42.84 -4.40
C ASN A 71 -5.73 -42.33 -5.63
N ILE A 72 -4.40 -42.14 -5.56
CA ILE A 72 -3.58 -41.65 -6.67
C ILE A 72 -2.80 -42.83 -7.26
N PRO A 73 -3.16 -43.34 -8.46
CA PRO A 73 -2.55 -44.56 -9.01
C PRO A 73 -1.12 -44.34 -9.51
N THR A 74 -0.75 -43.11 -9.88
CA THR A 74 0.56 -42.78 -10.48
C THR A 74 1.58 -42.26 -9.46
N TYR A 75 2.81 -42.77 -9.54
CA TYR A 75 3.94 -42.31 -8.72
C TYR A 75 4.25 -40.81 -8.91
N LYS A 76 4.18 -40.32 -10.17
CA LYS A 76 4.29 -38.89 -10.47
C LYS A 76 3.22 -38.05 -9.75
N GLY A 77 2.00 -38.57 -9.63
CA GLY A 77 0.91 -37.92 -8.91
C GLY A 77 1.15 -37.88 -7.39
N LYS A 78 1.71 -38.95 -6.82
CA LYS A 78 2.10 -39.01 -5.41
C LYS A 78 3.22 -38.02 -5.09
N MET A 79 4.29 -37.98 -5.88
CA MET A 79 5.38 -37.00 -5.72
C MET A 79 4.88 -35.55 -5.87
N LYS A 80 4.06 -35.29 -6.89
CA LYS A 80 3.46 -33.98 -7.11
C LYS A 80 2.66 -33.52 -5.89
N ARG A 81 1.89 -34.42 -5.27
CA ARG A 81 1.13 -34.09 -4.05
C ARG A 81 2.03 -33.80 -2.85
N ILE A 82 3.06 -34.61 -2.63
CA ILE A 82 4.02 -34.39 -1.53
C ILE A 82 4.65 -33.00 -1.68
N ALA A 83 5.08 -32.63 -2.88
CA ALA A 83 5.60 -31.30 -3.17
C ALA A 83 4.57 -30.19 -2.87
N PHE A 84 3.30 -30.38 -3.21
CA PHE A 84 2.24 -29.39 -2.89
C PHE A 84 1.90 -29.31 -1.40
N GLN A 85 2.24 -30.30 -0.58
CA GLN A 85 2.00 -30.23 0.86
C GLN A 85 2.94 -29.26 1.56
N PHE A 86 4.08 -28.94 0.93
CA PHE A 86 4.99 -27.88 1.36
C PHE A 86 4.56 -26.49 0.87
N THR A 87 3.44 -26.37 0.15
CA THR A 87 2.86 -25.06 -0.20
C THR A 87 1.76 -24.67 0.78
N PRO A 88 1.69 -23.40 1.22
CA PRO A 88 0.72 -22.94 2.21
C PRO A 88 -0.72 -23.07 1.72
N TYR A 89 -1.64 -23.36 2.64
CA TYR A 89 -3.06 -23.62 2.39
C TYR A 89 -3.82 -22.49 1.66
N SER A 90 -3.44 -21.24 1.89
CA SER A 90 -3.97 -20.10 1.13
C SER A 90 -2.87 -19.12 0.78
N TRP A 91 -2.85 -18.71 -0.48
CA TRP A 91 -1.87 -17.74 -0.99
C TRP A 91 -2.46 -16.33 -0.95
N VAL A 92 -2.44 -15.67 0.20
CA VAL A 92 -3.06 -14.34 0.41
C VAL A 92 -2.32 -13.22 -0.33
N ARG A 93 -2.88 -12.63 -1.40
CA ARG A 93 -2.28 -11.46 -2.06
C ARG A 93 -2.29 -10.27 -1.08
N PHE A 94 -1.19 -9.51 -1.02
CA PHE A 94 -1.10 -8.34 -0.14
C PHE A 94 -1.59 -7.09 -0.85
N GLU A 95 -2.65 -6.48 -0.35
CA GLU A 95 -3.21 -5.23 -0.90
C GLU A 95 -2.86 -4.05 0.02
N TRP A 96 -1.67 -3.48 -0.15
CA TRP A 96 -1.16 -2.44 0.74
C TRP A 96 -1.95 -1.13 0.71
N LYS A 97 -2.57 -0.80 -0.43
CA LYS A 97 -3.39 0.41 -0.64
C LYS A 97 -2.72 1.66 -0.04
N PRO A 98 -1.49 2.02 -0.47
CA PRO A 98 -0.65 3.02 0.20
C PRO A 98 -1.32 4.40 0.30
N ALA A 99 -2.14 4.79 -0.69
CA ALA A 99 -2.83 6.07 -0.74
C ALA A 99 -4.16 6.14 0.07
N SER A 100 -4.51 5.08 0.80
CA SER A 100 -5.79 4.99 1.54
C SER A 100 -5.79 5.76 2.86
N SER A 101 -4.70 5.70 3.63
CA SER A 101 -4.54 6.44 4.88
C SER A 101 -3.10 6.89 5.04
N LEU A 102 -2.90 8.01 5.74
CA LEU A 102 -1.55 8.52 6.02
C LEU A 102 -0.70 7.47 6.77
N ARG A 103 -1.32 6.73 7.69
CA ARG A 103 -0.65 5.64 8.42
C ARG A 103 -0.15 4.54 7.48
N ARG A 104 -0.97 4.10 6.51
CA ARG A 104 -0.57 3.09 5.52
C ARG A 104 0.49 3.62 4.56
N TRP A 105 0.39 4.88 4.15
CA TRP A 105 1.42 5.54 3.33
C TRP A 105 2.78 5.54 4.03
N LEU A 106 2.84 6.06 5.25
CA LEU A 106 4.08 6.13 6.03
C LEU A 106 4.63 4.74 6.36
N ALA A 107 3.76 3.77 6.65
CA ALA A 107 4.18 2.39 6.88
C ALA A 107 4.83 1.78 5.63
N VAL A 108 4.24 1.96 4.45
CA VAL A 108 4.80 1.48 3.18
C VAL A 108 6.13 2.15 2.88
N CYS A 109 6.25 3.47 3.07
CA CYS A 109 7.53 4.19 2.95
C CYS A 109 8.59 3.63 3.92
N GLY A 110 8.21 3.38 5.18
CA GLY A 110 9.11 2.81 6.19
C GLY A 110 9.56 1.39 5.84
N ILE A 111 8.67 0.55 5.31
CA ILE A 111 9.02 -0.81 4.85
C ILE A 111 10.00 -0.74 3.70
N ILE A 112 9.76 0.12 2.71
CA ILE A 112 10.67 0.32 1.57
C ILE A 112 12.04 0.76 2.10
N LEU A 113 12.08 1.72 3.02
CA LEU A 113 13.34 2.22 3.61
C LEU A 113 14.11 1.12 4.35
N VAL A 114 13.45 0.32 5.20
CA VAL A 114 14.09 -0.79 5.92
C VAL A 114 14.60 -1.86 4.95
N PHE A 115 13.84 -2.15 3.89
CA PHE A 115 14.25 -3.11 2.86
C PHE A 115 15.49 -2.61 2.12
N LEU A 116 15.48 -1.37 1.61
CA LEU A 116 16.62 -0.78 0.91
C LEU A 116 17.85 -0.71 1.81
N LEU A 117 17.67 -0.38 3.09
CA LEU A 117 18.76 -0.37 4.06
C LEU A 117 19.32 -1.78 4.30
N ALA A 118 18.46 -2.81 4.40
CA ALA A 118 18.90 -4.19 4.54
C ALA A 118 19.67 -4.68 3.30
N GLU A 119 19.23 -4.34 2.09
CA GLU A 119 19.94 -4.63 0.85
C GLU A 119 21.29 -3.91 0.82
N LEU A 120 21.30 -2.61 1.09
CA LEU A 120 22.52 -1.78 1.08
C LEU A 120 23.54 -2.29 2.11
N ASN A 121 23.10 -2.65 3.32
CA ASN A 121 23.96 -3.25 4.34
C ASN A 121 24.68 -4.51 3.83
N THR A 122 24.09 -5.28 2.91
CA THR A 122 24.76 -6.44 2.30
C THR A 122 26.07 -6.02 1.63
N PHE A 123 26.03 -4.93 0.87
CA PHE A 123 27.17 -4.42 0.11
C PHE A 123 28.20 -3.72 1.00
N TYR A 124 27.75 -2.96 1.99
CA TYR A 124 28.68 -2.31 2.92
C TYR A 124 29.32 -3.32 3.87
N LEU A 125 28.59 -4.31 4.39
CA LEU A 125 29.19 -5.31 5.28
C LEU A 125 30.26 -6.12 4.56
N LYS A 126 30.04 -6.55 3.31
CA LYS A 126 31.10 -7.25 2.56
C LYS A 126 32.33 -6.35 2.36
N PHE A 127 32.13 -5.06 2.13
CA PHE A 127 33.21 -4.10 1.94
C PHE A 127 34.00 -3.87 3.23
N VAL A 128 33.30 -3.52 4.31
CA VAL A 128 33.88 -3.25 5.65
C VAL A 128 34.60 -4.47 6.22
N LEU A 129 34.04 -5.67 6.01
CA LEU A 129 34.63 -6.92 6.49
C LEU A 129 35.64 -7.54 5.52
N TRP A 130 35.94 -6.89 4.39
CA TRP A 130 36.86 -7.38 3.35
C TRP A 130 36.52 -8.80 2.87
N LEU A 131 35.23 -9.09 2.69
CA LEU A 131 34.75 -10.39 2.23
C LEU A 131 34.65 -10.40 0.69
N PRO A 132 35.14 -11.47 0.02
CA PRO A 132 34.92 -11.63 -1.40
C PRO A 132 33.42 -11.86 -1.71
N PRO A 133 32.93 -11.50 -2.91
CA PRO A 133 31.52 -11.67 -3.28
C PRO A 133 31.00 -13.11 -3.18
N GLU A 134 31.87 -14.09 -3.44
CA GLU A 134 31.55 -15.52 -3.42
C GLU A 134 31.51 -16.10 -1.99
N HIS A 135 31.77 -15.30 -0.96
CA HIS A 135 31.86 -15.79 0.40
C HIS A 135 30.50 -16.30 0.90
N SER A 136 30.47 -17.53 1.42
CA SER A 136 29.25 -18.21 1.88
C SER A 136 28.45 -17.44 2.93
N LEU A 137 29.09 -16.54 3.70
CA LEU A 137 28.40 -15.68 4.68
C LEU A 137 27.42 -14.71 4.01
N VAL A 138 27.75 -14.18 2.83
CA VAL A 138 26.87 -13.28 2.08
C VAL A 138 25.63 -14.05 1.63
N LEU A 139 25.84 -15.26 1.07
CA LEU A 139 24.75 -16.15 0.68
C LEU A 139 23.87 -16.56 1.88
N LEU A 140 24.49 -16.98 2.99
CA LEU A 140 23.78 -17.39 4.20
C LEU A 140 22.93 -16.23 4.74
N ARG A 141 23.46 -15.01 4.75
CA ARG A 141 22.73 -13.80 5.15
C ARG A 141 21.52 -13.57 4.25
N LEU A 142 21.68 -13.61 2.93
CA LEU A 142 20.57 -13.43 1.98
C LEU A 142 19.48 -14.46 2.19
N VAL A 143 19.85 -15.75 2.32
CA VAL A 143 18.89 -16.83 2.61
C VAL A 143 18.17 -16.58 3.94
N PHE A 144 18.90 -16.20 4.99
CA PHE A 144 18.32 -15.89 6.29
C PHE A 144 17.31 -14.73 6.22
N PHE A 145 17.70 -13.61 5.59
CA PHE A 145 16.84 -12.43 5.46
C PHE A 145 15.59 -12.70 4.63
N VAL A 146 15.67 -13.45 3.54
CA VAL A 146 14.49 -13.81 2.73
C VAL A 146 13.47 -14.61 3.53
N ASN A 147 13.95 -15.53 4.38
CA ASN A 147 13.08 -16.37 5.22
C ASN A 147 12.44 -15.58 6.37
N VAL A 148 13.25 -14.90 7.18
CA VAL A 148 12.77 -14.13 8.33
C VAL A 148 11.93 -12.94 7.87
N GLY A 149 12.39 -12.22 6.84
CA GLY A 149 11.68 -11.10 6.26
C GLY A 149 10.35 -11.52 5.63
N GLY A 150 10.24 -12.74 5.09
CA GLY A 150 8.95 -13.29 4.63
C GLY A 150 7.91 -13.36 5.74
N VAL A 151 8.30 -13.80 6.95
CA VAL A 151 7.42 -13.84 8.12
C VAL A 151 7.13 -12.44 8.63
N ALA A 152 8.16 -11.59 8.76
CA ALA A 152 8.02 -10.20 9.19
C ALA A 152 7.04 -9.41 8.30
N MET A 153 7.14 -9.56 6.97
CA MET A 153 6.23 -8.90 6.03
C MET A 153 4.77 -9.30 6.24
N ARG A 154 4.51 -10.57 6.58
CA ARG A 154 3.15 -11.03 6.91
C ARG A 154 2.67 -10.44 8.23
N GLU A 155 3.51 -10.42 9.26
CA GLU A 155 3.18 -9.79 10.55
C GLU A 155 2.87 -8.28 10.38
N ILE A 156 3.65 -7.57 9.57
CA ILE A 156 3.43 -6.16 9.26
C ILE A 156 2.10 -5.97 8.53
N TYR A 157 1.81 -6.82 7.53
CA TYR A 157 0.54 -6.79 6.81
C TYR A 157 -0.65 -6.97 7.76
N ASP A 158 -0.62 -8.03 8.57
CA ASP A 158 -1.68 -8.34 9.54
C ASP A 158 -1.79 -7.27 10.64
N PHE A 159 -0.73 -6.49 10.90
CA PHE A 159 -0.75 -5.36 11.83
C PHE A 159 -1.44 -4.11 11.24
N MET A 160 -1.29 -3.81 9.94
CA MET A 160 -1.95 -2.63 9.35
C MET A 160 -3.38 -2.90 8.86
N ASP A 161 -3.75 -4.16 8.67
CA ASP A 161 -5.11 -4.53 8.28
C ASP A 161 -6.04 -4.69 9.50
N ASP A 162 -5.49 -4.90 10.69
CA ASP A 162 -6.29 -5.01 11.90
C ASP A 162 -6.80 -3.63 12.36
N PRO A 163 -8.13 -3.45 12.54
CA PRO A 163 -8.70 -2.19 13.03
C PRO A 163 -8.41 -1.93 14.51
N LYS A 164 -7.92 -2.91 15.28
CA LYS A 164 -7.69 -2.75 16.72
C LYS A 164 -6.49 -1.84 17.00
N PRO A 165 -6.67 -0.71 17.70
CA PRO A 165 -5.63 0.29 17.89
C PRO A 165 -4.46 -0.17 18.78
N HIS A 166 -4.64 -1.20 19.61
CA HIS A 166 -3.67 -1.68 20.60
C HIS A 166 -2.94 -2.96 20.18
N LYS A 167 -3.10 -3.43 18.93
CA LYS A 167 -2.31 -4.54 18.43
C LYS A 167 -0.83 -4.15 18.44
N LYS A 168 0.06 -5.05 18.84
CA LYS A 168 1.50 -4.82 18.80
C LYS A 168 2.05 -5.30 17.45
N LEU A 169 3.11 -4.65 16.99
CA LEU A 169 3.88 -5.14 15.85
C LEU A 169 4.49 -6.50 16.20
N GLY A 170 4.51 -7.43 15.23
CA GLY A 170 5.00 -8.78 15.44
C GLY A 170 6.49 -8.83 15.81
N GLN A 171 6.90 -9.93 16.45
CA GLN A 171 8.24 -10.10 16.97
C GLN A 171 9.29 -10.20 15.85
N GLN A 172 8.95 -10.85 14.73
CA GLN A 172 9.88 -11.01 13.61
C GLN A 172 10.11 -9.67 12.90
N ALA A 173 9.07 -8.84 12.78
CA ALA A 173 9.23 -7.48 12.25
C ALA A 173 10.20 -6.63 13.10
N TRP A 174 10.10 -6.70 14.42
CA TRP A 174 11.06 -6.04 15.32
C TRP A 174 12.47 -6.63 15.22
N LEU A 175 12.58 -7.95 15.09
CA LEU A 175 13.88 -8.62 14.94
C LEU A 175 14.59 -8.18 13.67
N VAL A 176 13.90 -8.16 12.52
CA VAL A 176 14.46 -7.68 11.25
C VAL A 176 14.93 -6.23 11.38
N ALA A 177 14.09 -5.35 11.96
CA ALA A 177 14.47 -3.96 12.18
C ALA A 177 15.72 -3.83 13.07
N ALA A 178 15.82 -4.62 14.15
CA ALA A 178 16.97 -4.63 15.04
C ALA A 178 18.24 -5.15 14.36
N ILE A 179 18.14 -6.20 13.54
CA ILE A 179 19.27 -6.73 12.76
C ILE A 179 19.75 -5.67 11.78
N THR A 180 18.86 -5.10 10.97
CA THR A 180 19.21 -4.05 9.99
C THR A 180 19.83 -2.83 10.65
N ALA A 181 19.31 -2.40 11.81
CA ALA A 181 19.89 -1.30 12.57
C ALA A 181 21.28 -1.65 13.12
N THR A 182 21.47 -2.86 13.65
CA THR A 182 22.77 -3.31 14.18
C THR A 182 23.82 -3.40 13.08
N GLU A 183 23.45 -3.93 11.92
CA GLU A 183 24.32 -3.99 10.74
C GLU A 183 24.73 -2.59 10.27
N LEU A 184 23.79 -1.64 10.21
CA LEU A 184 24.10 -0.25 9.89
C LEU A 184 25.08 0.35 10.90
N LEU A 185 24.90 0.08 12.20
CA LEU A 185 25.81 0.56 13.24
C LEU A 185 27.22 -0.04 13.09
N ILE A 186 27.34 -1.31 12.67
CA ILE A 186 28.63 -1.93 12.36
C ILE A 186 29.28 -1.19 11.20
N VAL A 187 28.55 -0.94 10.12
CA VAL A 187 29.06 -0.21 8.95
C VAL A 187 29.56 1.19 9.34
N ILE A 188 28.76 1.95 10.10
CA ILE A 188 29.13 3.30 10.57
C ILE A 188 30.37 3.26 11.46
N LYS A 189 30.48 2.26 12.34
CA LYS A 189 31.57 2.16 13.31
C LYS A 189 32.91 1.82 12.66
N TYR A 190 32.91 0.92 11.68
CA TYR A 190 34.14 0.33 11.15
C TYR A 190 34.68 1.03 9.90
N ASP A 191 33.86 1.80 9.16
CA ASP A 191 34.34 2.60 8.04
C ASP A 191 33.66 3.98 7.92
N PRO A 192 33.95 4.90 8.88
CA PRO A 192 33.38 6.23 8.85
C PRO A 192 33.94 7.10 7.71
N HIS A 193 35.13 6.79 7.18
CA HIS A 193 35.77 7.60 6.14
C HIS A 193 35.03 7.52 4.81
N THR A 194 34.65 6.31 4.39
CA THR A 194 33.88 6.12 3.15
C THR A 194 32.49 6.74 3.26
N LEU A 195 31.84 6.64 4.43
CA LEU A 195 30.50 7.21 4.64
C LEU A 195 30.47 8.74 4.72
N THR A 196 31.58 9.37 5.13
CA THR A 196 31.70 10.83 5.25
C THR A 196 32.08 11.50 3.93
N LEU A 197 32.31 10.72 2.87
CA LEU A 197 32.45 11.26 1.51
C LEU A 197 31.18 12.02 1.14
N SER A 198 31.36 13.28 0.73
CA SER A 198 30.26 14.14 0.32
C SER A 198 29.65 13.60 -0.98
N LEU A 199 28.33 13.42 -0.98
CA LEU A 199 27.59 13.11 -2.20
C LEU A 199 27.88 14.19 -3.27
N PRO A 200 28.17 13.79 -4.51
CA PRO A 200 28.28 14.74 -5.61
C PRO A 200 27.04 15.62 -5.72
N PHE A 201 27.23 16.89 -6.09
CA PHE A 201 26.17 17.91 -6.03
C PHE A 201 24.93 17.52 -6.83
N TYR A 202 25.10 16.94 -8.02
CA TYR A 202 23.99 16.51 -8.88
C TYR A 202 23.13 15.40 -8.24
N ILE A 203 23.76 14.44 -7.55
CA ILE A 203 23.07 13.38 -6.80
C ILE A 203 22.29 14.00 -5.63
N SER A 204 22.93 14.89 -4.87
CA SER A 204 22.28 15.58 -3.74
C SER A 204 21.06 16.39 -4.19
N GLN A 205 21.14 17.09 -5.33
CA GLN A 205 20.00 17.81 -5.91
C GLN A 205 18.87 16.85 -6.30
N CYS A 206 19.19 15.70 -6.89
CA CYS A 206 18.21 14.70 -7.29
C CYS A 206 17.45 14.14 -6.07
N TRP A 207 18.16 13.76 -5.01
CA TRP A 207 17.55 13.32 -3.76
C TRP A 207 16.72 14.40 -3.09
N THR A 208 17.19 15.64 -3.10
CA THR A 208 16.46 16.80 -2.55
C THR A 208 15.16 17.00 -3.32
N LEU A 209 15.21 17.01 -4.65
CA LEU A 209 14.03 17.14 -5.50
C LEU A 209 13.05 15.98 -5.28
N GLY A 210 13.53 14.73 -5.29
CA GLY A 210 12.71 13.55 -5.04
C GLY A 210 12.01 13.59 -3.67
N SER A 211 12.74 13.97 -2.62
CA SER A 211 12.19 14.12 -1.27
C SER A 211 11.12 15.20 -1.22
N VAL A 212 11.37 16.36 -1.83
CA VAL A 212 10.39 17.47 -1.92
C VAL A 212 9.14 17.03 -2.69
N LEU A 213 9.28 16.29 -3.79
CA LEU A 213 8.15 15.79 -4.57
C LEU A 213 7.31 14.80 -3.76
N VAL A 214 7.94 13.85 -3.06
CA VAL A 214 7.25 12.88 -2.20
C VAL A 214 6.52 13.60 -1.06
N LEU A 215 7.16 14.56 -0.40
CA LEU A 215 6.53 15.35 0.66
C LEU A 215 5.36 16.17 0.14
N THR A 216 5.55 16.88 -0.97
CA THR A 216 4.50 17.70 -1.62
C THR A 216 3.30 16.84 -2.01
N TRP A 217 3.54 15.67 -2.61
CA TRP A 217 2.49 14.72 -2.96
C TRP A 217 1.76 14.21 -1.71
N THR A 218 2.50 13.91 -0.64
CA THR A 218 1.93 13.44 0.64
C THR A 218 1.01 14.51 1.24
N VAL A 219 1.48 15.76 1.31
CA VAL A 219 0.70 16.90 1.80
C VAL A 219 -0.54 17.12 0.93
N TRP A 220 -0.37 17.11 -0.40
CA TRP A 220 -1.46 17.30 -1.36
C TRP A 220 -2.54 16.21 -1.24
N ARG A 221 -2.14 14.93 -1.23
CA ARG A 221 -3.06 13.77 -1.19
C ARG A 221 -3.84 13.74 0.13
N PHE A 222 -3.16 13.87 1.27
CA PHE A 222 -3.77 13.57 2.58
C PHE A 222 -4.33 14.79 3.30
N PHE A 223 -3.81 15.99 3.05
CA PHE A 223 -4.31 17.20 3.68
C PHE A 223 -5.17 17.99 2.70
N LEU A 224 -4.59 18.45 1.58
CA LEU A 224 -5.30 19.37 0.69
C LEU A 224 -6.50 18.73 0.00
N ARG A 225 -6.34 17.53 -0.59
CA ARG A 225 -7.46 16.88 -1.26
C ARG A 225 -8.51 16.35 -0.28
N ASP A 226 -8.11 15.83 0.89
CA ASP A 226 -9.09 15.34 1.87
C ASP A 226 -9.96 16.50 2.40
N ILE A 227 -9.33 17.64 2.75
CA ILE A 227 -10.04 18.87 3.14
C ILE A 227 -10.95 19.34 1.99
N THR A 228 -10.46 19.37 0.76
CA THR A 228 -11.24 19.81 -0.41
C THR A 228 -12.45 18.90 -0.68
N LEU A 229 -12.27 17.58 -0.54
CA LEU A 229 -13.37 16.61 -0.70
C LEU A 229 -14.41 16.76 0.41
N ARG A 230 -13.98 16.87 1.67
CA ARG A 230 -14.88 17.11 2.81
C ARG A 230 -15.65 18.42 2.63
N TYR A 231 -14.97 19.50 2.24
CA TYR A 231 -15.60 20.79 1.97
C TYR A 231 -16.66 20.70 0.86
N LYS A 232 -16.34 19.99 -0.25
CA LYS A 232 -17.28 19.78 -1.37
C LYS A 232 -18.49 18.95 -0.95
N GLU A 233 -18.31 17.96 -0.08
CA GLU A 233 -19.38 17.12 0.46
C GLU A 233 -20.29 17.88 1.41
N THR A 234 -19.74 18.70 2.32
CA THR A 234 -20.52 19.61 3.18
C THR A 234 -21.34 20.60 2.35
N ARG A 235 -20.76 21.16 1.28
CA ARG A 235 -21.50 22.07 0.38
C ARG A 235 -22.65 21.37 -0.35
N ARG A 236 -22.43 20.13 -0.81
CA ARG A 236 -23.49 19.32 -1.45
C ARG A 236 -24.62 19.02 -0.48
N GLN A 237 -24.31 18.64 0.76
CA GLN A 237 -25.32 18.40 1.80
C GLN A 237 -26.13 19.67 2.12
N GLN A 238 -25.47 20.83 2.24
CA GLN A 238 -26.18 22.11 2.43
C GLN A 238 -27.08 22.46 1.24
N GLN A 239 -26.64 22.20 0.01
CA GLN A 239 -27.40 22.50 -1.18
C GLN A 239 -28.60 21.57 -1.35
N GLN A 240 -28.47 20.30 -0.96
CA GLN A 240 -29.56 19.33 -0.94
C GLN A 240 -30.58 19.64 0.17
N SER A 241 -30.12 19.97 1.38
CA SER A 241 -30.99 20.41 2.48
C SER A 241 -31.78 21.68 2.13
N ARG A 242 -31.16 22.64 1.41
CA ARG A 242 -31.84 23.85 0.93
C ARG A 242 -32.85 23.56 -0.19
N GLY A 243 -32.57 22.60 -1.06
CA GLY A 243 -33.50 22.14 -2.09
C GLY A 243 -34.73 21.43 -1.50
N ASP A 244 -34.52 20.58 -0.49
CA ASP A 244 -35.61 19.88 0.22
C ASP A 244 -36.48 20.88 0.99
N GLN A 245 -35.89 21.88 1.66
CA GLN A 245 -36.63 22.97 2.30
C GLN A 245 -37.46 23.78 1.30
N SER A 246 -36.89 24.15 0.14
CA SER A 246 -37.61 24.90 -0.89
C SER A 246 -38.79 24.11 -1.48
N THR A 247 -38.62 22.80 -1.64
CA THR A 247 -39.67 21.90 -2.14
C THR A 247 -40.79 21.75 -1.09
N ALA A 248 -40.42 21.59 0.19
CA ALA A 248 -41.38 21.54 1.29
C ALA A 248 -42.18 22.85 1.42
N MET A 249 -41.55 24.01 1.27
CA MET A 249 -42.22 25.32 1.34
C MET A 249 -43.21 25.51 0.19
N SER A 250 -42.83 25.11 -1.04
CA SER A 250 -43.73 25.16 -2.21
C SER A 250 -44.97 24.26 -2.07
N HIS A 251 -44.87 23.17 -1.31
CA HIS A 251 -46.00 22.28 -1.04
C HIS A 251 -46.93 22.83 0.06
N VAL A 252 -46.43 23.70 0.94
CA VAL A 252 -47.21 24.38 1.98
C VAL A 252 -47.98 25.58 1.39
N ASP A 253 -47.36 26.34 0.48
CA ASP A 253 -48.02 27.49 -0.16
C ASP A 253 -49.12 27.11 -1.16
N GLY A 254 -49.19 25.84 -1.60
CA GLY A 254 -50.28 25.29 -2.41
C GLY A 254 -51.56 24.93 -1.64
N HIS A 255 -51.60 25.19 -0.33
CA HIS A 255 -52.70 24.82 0.57
C HIS A 255 -53.12 25.99 1.48
N LEU A 256 -53.50 27.14 0.89
CA LEU A 256 -54.30 28.14 1.62
C LEU A 256 -55.80 27.93 1.33
N PRO A 257 -56.66 27.75 2.34
CA PRO A 257 -58.10 27.72 2.14
C PRO A 257 -58.67 29.15 2.01
N GLU A 258 -59.59 29.33 1.05
CA GLU A 258 -60.43 30.53 0.90
C GLU A 258 -61.31 30.74 2.16
N PRO A 259 -61.65 31.98 2.56
CA PRO A 259 -62.45 32.21 3.76
C PRO A 259 -63.94 31.94 3.48
N GLU A 260 -64.56 31.03 4.23
CA GLU A 260 -66.00 30.72 4.18
C GLU A 260 -66.88 31.82 4.83
N ASP A 261 -68.02 32.10 4.20
CA ASP A 261 -69.06 33.05 4.60
C ASP A 261 -69.89 32.62 5.84
N LEU A 262 -70.26 33.59 6.67
CA LEU A 262 -71.14 33.45 7.86
C LEU A 262 -72.64 33.39 7.48
N PRO A 263 -73.49 32.57 8.15
CA PRO A 263 -74.92 32.55 7.89
C PRO A 263 -75.71 33.57 8.74
N GLY A 264 -76.63 34.31 8.11
CA GLY A 264 -77.60 35.22 8.74
C GLY A 264 -78.93 34.53 9.13
N PRO A 265 -79.78 35.17 9.94
CA PRO A 265 -80.85 34.50 10.69
C PRO A 265 -82.18 34.35 9.92
N THR A 266 -82.92 33.32 10.33
CA THR A 266 -84.23 32.85 9.87
C THR A 266 -85.40 33.75 10.26
N GLU A 267 -86.38 33.93 9.36
CA GLU A 267 -87.76 34.37 9.65
C GLU A 267 -88.79 33.40 9.00
N PRO A 268 -90.01 33.24 9.55
CA PRO A 268 -90.96 32.19 9.14
C PRO A 268 -92.25 32.69 8.43
N GLU A 269 -92.95 31.74 7.79
CA GLU A 269 -94.34 31.74 7.28
C GLU A 269 -94.66 32.69 6.09
N SER A 270 -95.49 32.38 5.08
CA SER A 270 -96.74 31.60 5.01
C SER A 270 -97.12 31.31 3.52
N GLU A 271 -98.19 30.51 3.36
CA GLU A 271 -98.75 29.88 2.15
C GLU A 271 -99.16 30.80 0.98
N GLY A 272 -99.19 30.23 -0.24
CA GLY A 272 -99.82 30.83 -1.42
C GLY A 272 -99.68 30.03 -2.72
N VAL A 273 -100.62 29.12 -2.97
CA VAL A 273 -100.92 28.34 -4.20
C VAL A 273 -101.63 29.25 -5.26
N PRO A 274 -101.89 28.90 -6.56
CA PRO A 274 -101.31 27.95 -7.55
C PRO A 274 -100.86 28.61 -8.89
N ALA A 275 -100.36 27.76 -9.80
CA ALA A 275 -100.09 27.93 -11.24
C ALA A 275 -101.22 28.57 -12.08
N PRO A 276 -100.94 28.96 -13.33
CA PRO A 276 -101.31 28.04 -14.43
C PRO A 276 -100.38 28.03 -15.68
N ASN A 277 -100.52 26.89 -16.38
CA ASN A 277 -100.20 26.54 -17.79
C ASN A 277 -98.76 26.23 -18.18
#